data_AF-A0A528CGY0-F1
#
_entry.id   AF-A0A528CGY0-F1
#
_cell.length_a   1.000
_cell.length_b   1.000
_cell.length_c   1.000
_cell.angle_alpha   90.00
_cell.angle_beta   90.00
_cell.angle_gamma   90.00
#
_symmetry.space_group_name_H-M   'P 1'
#
loop_
_entity.id
_entity.type
_entity.pdbx_description
1 polymer ?
#
loop_
_entity_poly.entity_id
_entity_poly.type
_entity_poly.pdbx_seq_one_letter_code
_entity_poly.pdbx_strand_id
1 'polypeptide(L)' 'MNPTEKALWFVESHLPEAVSLDDVAKSSGVSRFHVTRAFGAATGRSV' A
#
# COMPACT_ATOMS: atom_id res chain seq x y z
N MET A 1 4.65 -12.10 -7.11
CA MET A 1 4.50 -10.99 -6.16
C MET A 1 3.06 -10.96 -5.69
N ASN A 2 2.81 -11.13 -4.39
CA ASN A 2 1.46 -11.01 -3.82
C ASN A 2 1.05 -9.51 -3.74
N PRO A 3 -0.24 -9.20 -3.52
CA PRO A 3 -0.70 -7.80 -3.49
C PRO A 3 0.05 -6.92 -2.48
N THR A 4 0.39 -7.46 -1.31
CA THR A 4 1.13 -6.73 -0.26
C THR A 4 2.56 -6.39 -0.70
N GLU A 5 3.27 -7.35 -1.28
CA GLU A 5 4.62 -7.12 -1.83
C GLU A 5 4.59 -6.08 -2.96
N LYS A 6 3.55 -6.11 -3.80
CA LYS A 6 3.39 -5.14 -4.89
C LYS A 6 3.07 -3.73 -4.39
N ALA A 7 2.24 -3.63 -3.35
CA ALA A 7 1.94 -2.38 -2.68
C ALA A 7 3.20 -1.78 -2.03
N LEU A 8 4.01 -2.61 -1.36
CA LEU A 8 5.28 -2.17 -0.75
C LEU A 8 6.26 -1.67 -1.79
N TRP A 9 6.50 -2.46 -2.85
CA TRP A 9 7.38 -2.07 -3.95
C TRP A 9 6.94 -0.74 -4.60
N PHE A 10 5.63 -0.55 -4.78
CA PHE A 10 5.10 0.68 -5.34
C PHE A 10 5.39 1.90 -4.45
N VAL A 11 5.19 1.80 -3.13
CA VAL A 11 5.51 2.88 -2.20
C VAL A 11 7.00 3.19 -2.23
N GLU A 12 7.86 2.17 -2.14
CA GLU A 12 9.32 2.35 -2.13
C GLU A 12 9.83 3.01 -3.43
N SER A 13 9.23 2.67 -4.57
CA SER A 13 9.62 3.21 -5.88
C SER A 13 9.21 4.67 -6.11
N HIS A 14 8.30 5.21 -5.29
CA HIS A 14 7.79 6.58 -5.41
C HIS A 14 8.21 7.47 -4.24
N LEU A 15 9.21 7.08 -3.42
CA LEU A 15 9.75 7.98 -2.39
C LEU A 15 10.60 9.08 -3.06
N PRO A 16 10.43 10.38 -2.73
CA PRO A 16 9.58 10.98 -1.69
C PRO A 16 8.26 11.62 -2.21
N GLU A 17 7.76 11.20 -3.35
CA GLU A 17 6.57 11.75 -3.99
C GLU A 17 5.31 11.60 -3.10
N ALA A 18 4.33 12.48 -3.32
CA ALA A 18 3.04 12.36 -2.67
C ALA A 18 2.24 11.24 -3.34
N VAL A 19 1.96 10.16 -2.60
CA VAL A 19 1.23 8.98 -3.09
C VAL A 19 -0.05 8.79 -2.28
N SER A 20 -1.18 8.52 -2.94
CA SER A 20 -2.43 8.23 -2.24
C SER A 20 -2.60 6.72 -1.99
N LEU A 21 -3.37 6.35 -0.96
CA LEU A 21 -3.73 4.95 -0.74
C LEU A 21 -4.53 4.34 -1.91
N ASP A 22 -5.24 5.15 -2.69
CA ASP A 22 -5.92 4.69 -3.90
C ASP A 22 -4.94 4.32 -5.01
N ASP A 23 -3.80 5.02 -5.12
CA ASP A 23 -2.75 4.68 -6.10
C ASP A 23 -2.06 3.36 -5.73
N VAL A 24 -1.75 3.18 -4.43
CA VAL A 24 -1.19 1.93 -3.89
C VAL A 24 -2.16 0.77 -4.12
N ALA A 25 -3.45 0.98 -3.88
CA ALA A 25 -4.49 -0.04 -4.06
C ALA A 25 -4.65 -0.44 -5.53
N LYS A 26 -4.68 0.55 -6.44
CA LYS A 26 -4.75 0.32 -7.89
C LYS A 26 -3.52 -0.46 -8.39
N SER A 27 -2.31 -0.14 -7.91
CA SER A 27 -1.09 -0.82 -8.34
C SER A 27 -1.07 -2.28 -7.89
N SER A 28 -1.64 -2.59 -6.72
CA SER A 28 -1.69 -3.92 -6.12
C SER A 28 -2.95 -4.74 -6.47
N GLY A 29 -3.94 -4.15 -7.15
CA GLY A 29 -5.16 -4.85 -7.58
C GLY A 29 -6.13 -5.17 -6.44
N VAL A 30 -6.07 -4.41 -5.35
CA VAL A 30 -6.94 -4.58 -4.17
C VAL A 30 -7.67 -3.27 -3.86
N SER A 31 -8.60 -3.31 -2.90
CA SER A 31 -9.24 -2.08 -2.43
C SER A 31 -8.37 -1.31 -1.45
N ARG A 32 -8.59 0.00 -1.34
CA ARG A 32 -7.95 0.85 -0.33
C ARG A 32 -8.12 0.33 1.10
N PHE A 33 -9.27 -0.28 1.40
CA PHE A 33 -9.54 -0.90 2.71
C PHE A 33 -8.68 -2.14 2.98
N HIS A 34 -8.29 -2.87 1.93
CA HIS A 34 -7.34 -3.97 2.06
C HIS A 34 -5.96 -3.45 2.44
N VAL A 35 -5.47 -2.42 1.73
CA VAL A 35 -4.16 -1.79 2.01
C VAL A 35 -4.13 -1.23 3.43
N THR A 36 -5.16 -0.49 3.84
CA THR A 36 -5.25 0.11 5.18
C THR A 36 -5.19 -0.96 6.28
N ARG A 37 -5.94 -2.07 6.12
CA ARG A 37 -5.93 -3.18 7.08
C ARG A 37 -4.62 -3.94 7.11
N ALA A 38 -4.03 -4.20 5.95
CA ALA A 38 -2.73 -4.86 5.84
C ALA A 38 -1.64 -4.02 6.49
N PHE A 39 -1.64 -2.70 6.27
CA PHE A 39 -0.71 -1.77 6.90
C PHE A 39 -0.84 -1.79 8.43
N GLY A 40 -2.07 -1.68 8.95
CA GLY A 40 -2.33 -1.75 10.38
C GLY A 40 -1.90 -3.09 11.00
N ALA A 41 -2.20 -4.20 10.33
CA ALA A 41 -1.81 -5.54 10.79
C ALA A 41 -0.29 -5.76 10.79
N ALA A 42 0.43 -5.21 9.81
CA ALA A 42 1.88 -5.39 9.67
C ALA A 42 2.69 -4.43 10.56
N THR A 43 2.21 -3.21 10.78
CA THR A 43 3.00 -2.15 11.44
C THR A 43 2.50 -1.77 12.83
N GLY A 44 1.26 -2.13 13.18
CA GLY A 44 0.58 -1.64 14.38
C GLY A 44 0.27 -0.14 14.34
N ARG A 45 0.34 0.51 13.16
CA ARG A 45 0.13 1.94 12.98
C ARG A 45 -1.05 2.19 12.04
N SER A 46 -1.72 3.34 12.21
CA SER A 46 -2.68 3.85 11.24
C SER A 46 -1.98 4.57 10.09
N VAL A 47 -2.65 4.63 8.94
CA VAL A 47 -2.25 5.36 7.73
C VAL A 47 -3.45 6.09 7.15
#